data_AF-A0A2X3EYE4-F1
#
_entry.id   AF-A0A2X3EYE4-F1
#
_cell.length_a   1.000
_cell.length_b   1.000
_cell.length_c   1.000
_cell.angle_alpha   90.00
_cell.angle_beta   90.00
_cell.angle_gamma   90.00
#
_symmetry.space_group_name_H-M   'P 1'
#
loop_
_entity.id
_entity.type
_entity.pdbx_description
1 polymer ?
#
loop_
_entity_poly.entity_id
_entity_poly.type
_entity_poly.pdbx_seq_one_letter_code
_entity_poly.pdbx_strand_id
1 'polypeptide(L)' 'MSEIKTLEMPKWGLSMEEGLLARWAIQEGDDFTRGQEICEIETSKIVNVLEAPLPVRYVGYSPARVRRFR' A
#
# COMPACT_ATOMS: atom_id res chain seq x y z
N MET A 1 0.44 4.14 -24.22
CA MET A 1 0.02 3.04 -23.32
C MET A 1 0.33 3.49 -21.91
N SER A 2 -0.66 3.57 -21.02
CA SER A 2 -0.44 3.97 -19.63
C SER A 2 0.17 2.78 -18.87
N GLU A 3 1.40 2.91 -18.40
CA GLU A 3 2.05 1.89 -17.57
C GLU A 3 1.51 2.01 -16.14
N ILE A 4 0.80 0.98 -15.67
CA ILE A 4 0.34 0.88 -14.29
C ILE A 4 1.39 0.09 -13.51
N LYS A 5 1.97 0.71 -12.47
CA LYS A 5 2.88 0.03 -11.54
C LYS A 5 2.13 -0.40 -10.31
N THR A 6 2.22 -1.68 -9.98
CA THR A 6 1.68 -2.21 -8.73
C THR A 6 2.64 -1.87 -7.59
N LEU A 7 2.10 -1.26 -6.54
CA LEU A 7 2.83 -1.06 -5.30
C LEU A 7 2.54 -2.24 -4.38
N GLU A 8 3.57 -3.03 -4.12
CA GLU A 8 3.46 -4.18 -3.22
C GLU A 8 3.57 -3.73 -1.77
N MET A 9 2.87 -4.43 -0.88
CA MET A 9 2.97 -4.20 0.56
C MET A 9 4.41 -4.44 1.01
N PRO A 10 5.10 -3.45 1.61
CA PRO A 10 6.46 -3.67 2.10
C PRO A 10 6.41 -4.59 3.33
N LYS A 11 7.42 -5.46 3.44
CA LYS A 11 7.59 -6.29 4.62
C LYS A 11 8.31 -5.50 5.72
N TRP A 12 7.56 -4.97 6.70
CA TRP A 12 8.18 -4.30 7.86
C TRP A 12 8.58 -5.31 8.93
N GLY A 13 9.80 -5.83 8.78
CA GLY A 13 10.43 -6.70 9.77
C GLY A 13 10.26 -8.20 9.51
N LEU A 14 10.97 -8.99 10.30
CA LEU A 14 11.07 -10.44 10.11
C LEU A 14 9.82 -11.18 10.62
N SER A 15 9.08 -10.59 11.57
CA SER A 15 7.91 -11.21 12.24
C SER A 15 6.56 -10.59 11.86
N MET A 16 6.52 -9.68 10.88
CA MET A 16 5.26 -9.13 10.38
C MET A 16 4.63 -10.14 9.43
N GLU A 17 3.65 -10.89 9.93
CA GLU A 17 2.88 -11.86 9.15
C GLU A 17 1.64 -11.22 8.52
N GLU A 18 0.98 -10.34 9.26
CA GLU A 18 -0.29 -9.71 8.85
C GLU A 18 -0.26 -8.21 9.20
N GLY A 19 -0.53 -7.37 8.20
CA GLY A 19 -0.74 -5.94 8.36
C GLY A 19 -2.14 -5.59 7.88
N LEU A 20 -2.93 -4.94 8.73
CA LEU A 20 -4.26 -4.48 8.39
C LEU A 20 -4.15 -3.07 7.85
N LEU A 21 -4.75 -2.81 6.69
CA LEU A 21 -4.89 -1.45 6.19
C LEU A 21 -5.83 -0.68 7.11
N ALA A 22 -5.29 0.27 7.87
CA ALA A 22 -6.05 1.09 8.81
C ALA A 22 -6.77 2.22 8.08
N ARG A 23 -6.05 2.96 7.23
CA ARG A 23 -6.60 4.15 6.56
C ARG A 23 -5.90 4.46 5.25
N TRP A 24 -6.65 4.92 4.25
CA TRP A 24 -6.09 5.55 3.06
C TRP A 24 -5.90 7.06 3.29
N ALA A 25 -4.71 7.57 2.97
CA ALA A 25 -4.40 8.99 2.98
C ALA A 25 -4.63 9.65 1.60
N ILE A 26 -4.79 8.84 0.54
CA ILE A 26 -5.02 9.27 -0.85
C ILE A 26 -6.35 8.74 -1.41
N GLN A 27 -6.87 9.39 -2.44
CA GLN A 27 -8.08 8.98 -3.18
C GLN A 27 -7.79 8.65 -4.64
N GLU A 28 -8.67 7.86 -5.26
CA GLU A 28 -8.55 7.47 -6.66
C GLU A 28 -8.47 8.70 -7.57
N GLY A 29 -7.43 8.76 -8.39
CA GLY A 29 -7.14 9.89 -9.25
C GLY A 29 -6.19 10.91 -8.64
N ASP A 30 -5.78 10.79 -7.37
CA ASP A 30 -4.79 11.67 -6.75
C ASP A 30 -3.37 11.35 -7.25
N ASP A 31 -2.60 12.40 -7.48
CA ASP A 31 -1.18 12.33 -7.77
C ASP A 31 -0.39 12.47 -6.45
N PHE A 32 0.54 11.56 -6.20
CA PHE A 32 1.42 11.63 -5.02
C PHE A 32 2.88 11.67 -5.43
N THR A 33 3.71 12.29 -4.59
CA THR A 33 5.16 12.45 -4.81
C THR A 33 5.96 11.54 -3.91
N ARG A 34 7.25 11.29 -4.24
CA ARG A 34 8.11 10.43 -3.42
C ARG A 34 8.20 10.94 -1.97
N GLY A 35 7.95 10.07 -1.01
CA GLY A 35 7.92 10.39 0.43
C GLY A 35 6.57 10.88 0.95
N GLN A 36 5.55 10.97 0.09
CA GLN A 36 4.19 11.32 0.51
C GLN A 36 3.47 10.10 1.10
N GLU A 37 2.70 10.31 2.16
CA GLU A 37 1.93 9.26 2.84
C GLU A 37 0.77 8.78 1.96
N ILE A 38 0.73 7.48 1.68
CA ILE A 38 -0.28 6.83 0.85
C ILE A 38 -1.37 6.19 1.73
N CYS A 39 -0.94 5.41 2.72
CA CYS A 39 -1.85 4.72 3.63
C CYS A 39 -1.17 4.35 4.95
N GLU A 40 -2.00 4.12 5.95
CA GLU A 40 -1.62 3.63 7.26
C GLU A 40 -1.94 2.15 7.35
N ILE A 41 -0.97 1.38 7.81
CA ILE A 41 -1.07 -0.06 8.03
C ILE A 41 -0.82 -0.30 9.50
N GLU A 42 -1.85 -0.80 10.16
CA GLU A 42 -1.81 -1.19 11.56
C GLU A 42 -1.36 -2.65 11.67
N THR A 43 -0.35 -2.87 12.50
CA THR A 43 0.05 -4.20 12.96
C THR A 43 -0.38 -4.38 14.41
N SER A 44 -0.23 -5.58 14.94
CA SER A 44 -0.54 -5.88 16.36
C SER A 44 0.20 -5.04 17.39
N LYS A 45 1.27 -4.32 16.99
CA LYS A 45 2.13 -3.56 17.91
C LYS A 45 2.26 -2.08 17.55
N ILE A 46 2.28 -1.75 16.27
CA ILE A 46 2.66 -0.41 15.77
C ILE A 46 1.84 -0.11 14.51
N VAL A 47 1.50 1.16 14.32
CA VAL A 47 0.97 1.69 13.06
C VAL A 47 2.13 2.19 12.21
N ASN A 48 2.26 1.66 11.00
CA ASN A 48 3.26 2.04 10.02
C ASN A 48 2.62 2.83 8.90
N VAL A 49 3.31 3.88 8.43
CA VAL A 49 2.88 4.68 7.29
C VAL A 49 3.59 4.18 6.04
N LEU A 50 2.82 3.91 4.99
CA LEU A 50 3.32 3.60 3.67
C LEU A 50 3.55 4.89 2.92
N GLU A 51 4.82 5.20 2.68
CA GLU A 51 5.21 6.34 1.85
C GLU A 51 5.33 5.93 0.38
N ALA A 52 5.01 6.87 -0.49
CA ALA A 52 5.19 6.73 -1.92
C ALA A 52 6.68 6.58 -2.29
N PRO A 53 7.09 5.45 -2.89
CA PRO A 53 8.46 5.27 -3.35
C PRO A 53 8.75 6.07 -4.63
N LEU A 54 7.71 6.40 -5.40
CA LEU A 54 7.80 6.99 -6.73
C LEU A 54 6.63 7.97 -6.95
N PRO A 55 6.84 9.04 -7.74
CA PRO A 55 5.76 9.95 -8.12
C PRO A 55 4.86 9.30 -9.17
N VAL A 56 3.65 8.90 -8.79
CA VAL A 56 2.66 8.29 -9.69
C VAL A 56 1.24 8.72 -9.30
N ARG A 57 0.31 8.54 -10.23
CA ARG A 57 -1.12 8.74 -9.99
C ARG A 57 -1.75 7.48 -9.43
N TYR A 58 -2.57 7.61 -8.40
CA TYR A 58 -3.35 6.49 -7.87
C TYR A 58 -4.51 6.16 -8.80
N VAL A 59 -4.55 4.92 -9.28
CA VAL A 59 -5.59 4.45 -10.22
C VAL A 59 -6.61 3.54 -9.54
N GLY A 60 -6.31 3.03 -8.34
CA GLY A 60 -7.21 2.20 -7.55
C GLY A 60 -6.50 1.08 -6.79
N TYR A 61 -7.23 0.39 -5.92
CA TYR A 61 -6.75 -0.75 -5.14
C TYR A 61 -7.31 -2.06 -5.70
N SER A 62 -6.43 -3.00 -6.03
CA SER A 62 -6.82 -4.38 -6.31
C SER A 62 -6.43 -5.22 -5.10
N PRO A 63 -7.39 -5.73 -4.30
CA PRO A 63 -7.06 -6.75 -3.31
C PRO A 63 -6.56 -7.95 -4.09
N ALA A 64 -5.25 -8.18 -4.04
CA ALA A 64 -4.65 -9.37 -4.63
C ALA A 64 -5.44 -10.56 -4.11
N ARG A 65 -6.22 -11.20 -4.99
CA ARG A 65 -6.96 -12.42 -4.64
C ARG A 65 -5.89 -13.39 -4.17
N VAL A 66 -5.79 -13.58 -2.85
CA VAL A 66 -5.08 -14.71 -2.28
C VAL A 66 -5.79 -15.91 -2.87
N ARG A 67 -5.19 -16.52 -3.91
CA ARG A 67 -5.64 -17.80 -4.43
C ARG A 67 -5.46 -18.76 -3.27
N ARG A 68 -6.54 -18.98 -2.53
CA ARG A 68 -6.67 -20.05 -1.56
C ARG A 68 -6.47 -21.33 -2.37
N PHE A 69 -5.24 -21.84 -2.38
CA PHE A 69 -4.96 -23.17 -2.89
C PHE A 69 -5.77 -24.12 -2.02
N ARG A 70 -6.81 -24.71 -2.62
CA ARG A 70 -7.55 -25.82 -2.04
C ARG A 70 -6.93 -27.12 -2.55
#